data_AF-A0A7J2J8G8-F1
#
_entry.id   AF-A0A7J2J8G8-F1
#
_cell.length_a   1.000
_cell.length_b   1.000
_cell.length_c   1.000
_cell.angle_alpha   90.00
_cell.angle_beta   90.00
_cell.angle_gamma   90.00
#
_symmetry.space_group_name_H-M   'P 1'
#
loop_
_entity.id
_entity.type
_entity.pdbx_description
1 polymer ?
#
loop_
_entity_poly.entity_id
_entity_poly.type
_entity_poly.pdbx_seq_one_letter_code
_entity_poly.pdbx_strand_id
1 'polypeptide(L)'
;MKGFLLDADYAEEEARPSVRMFLKSGSKTVIAIDPAFEQYFYVVADNPEKTAKLISRIEVVEREEKIKPKSVEVVGRTFFGDKVDTIKVSLHHPKEMAKLRHIIRQLQGVREIYEFDIQPVRRYLIDRGLLPMSGVEIDGDIGSQGSGKILLLKHPPKPIPVSDPDLNVMSFDIEVYNPTGSPRPEKDPILMISVADNKGLRKVITWRNLA
;
A
#
# COMPACT_ATOMS: atom_id res chain seq x y z
N MET A 1 15.97 7.96 11.36
CA MET A 1 16.00 6.57 11.86
C MET A 1 16.23 5.64 10.67
N LYS A 2 16.95 4.52 10.88
CA LYS A 2 17.20 3.52 9.84
C LYS A 2 16.51 2.22 10.21
N GLY A 3 15.98 1.51 9.23
CA GLY A 3 15.33 0.22 9.43
C GLY A 3 15.33 -0.61 8.16
N PHE A 4 15.01 -1.89 8.30
CA PHE A 4 14.85 -2.83 7.21
C PHE A 4 13.36 -3.00 6.91
N LEU A 5 12.94 -2.75 5.67
CA LEU A 5 11.55 -2.82 5.23
C LEU A 5 11.09 -4.27 5.10
N LEU A 6 10.21 -4.69 6.01
CA LEU A 6 9.62 -6.03 5.99
C LEU A 6 8.40 -6.08 5.09
N ASP A 7 7.53 -5.08 5.22
CA ASP A 7 6.27 -5.01 4.48
C ASP A 7 5.76 -3.57 4.42
N ALA A 8 4.78 -3.31 3.56
CA ALA A 8 4.04 -2.06 3.51
C ALA A 8 2.57 -2.31 3.15
N ASP A 9 1.67 -1.52 3.72
CA ASP A 9 0.26 -1.55 3.39
C ASP A 9 -0.33 -0.13 3.23
N TYR A 10 -1.62 -0.07 2.88
CA TYR A 10 -2.36 1.18 2.81
C TYR A 10 -3.58 1.09 3.72
N ALA A 11 -3.62 1.92 4.75
CA ALA A 11 -4.63 1.85 5.80
C ALA A 11 -5.91 2.60 5.39
N GLU A 12 -6.72 2.00 4.51
CA GLU A 12 -7.93 2.64 3.95
C GLU A 12 -9.00 2.98 4.99
N GLU A 13 -9.12 2.19 6.05
CA GLU A 13 -10.19 2.32 7.06
C GLU A 13 -9.88 3.36 8.15
N GLU A 14 -8.67 3.91 8.16
CA GLU A 14 -8.26 4.91 9.16
C GLU A 14 -8.84 6.29 8.85
N ALA A 15 -8.99 7.13 9.88
CA ALA A 15 -9.49 8.51 9.72
C ALA A 15 -8.65 9.34 8.71
N ARG A 16 -7.38 8.99 8.54
CA ARG A 16 -6.50 9.54 7.50
C ARG A 16 -5.80 8.41 6.73
N PRO A 17 -6.37 7.96 5.61
CA PRO A 17 -5.82 6.88 4.80
C PRO A 17 -4.41 7.20 4.32
N SER A 18 -3.45 6.35 4.68
CA SER A 18 -2.02 6.60 4.51
C SER A 18 -1.27 5.31 4.25
N VAL A 19 -0.11 5.40 3.60
CA VAL A 19 0.79 4.25 3.47
C VAL A 19 1.46 3.99 4.81
N ARG A 20 1.53 2.72 5.23
CA ARG A 20 2.31 2.28 6.39
C ARG A 20 3.44 1.38 5.91
N MET A 21 4.61 1.55 6.53
CA MET A 21 5.78 0.70 6.34
C MET A 21 6.12 0.02 7.65
N PHE A 22 6.28 -1.29 7.61
CA PHE A 22 6.68 -2.12 8.74
C PHE A 22 8.19 -2.33 8.67
N LEU A 23 8.91 -1.72 9.59
CA LEU A 23 10.37 -1.68 9.61
C LEU A 23 10.93 -2.45 10.80
N LYS A 24 12.00 -3.20 10.58
CA LYS A 24 12.84 -3.75 11.65
C LYS A 24 14.02 -2.81 11.91
N SER A 25 14.12 -2.26 13.11
CA SER A 25 15.23 -1.41 13.55
C SER A 25 15.91 -2.05 14.76
N GLY A 26 16.97 -2.82 14.52
CA GLY A 26 17.57 -3.68 15.55
C GLY A 26 16.54 -4.72 16.03
N SER A 27 16.33 -4.84 17.33
CA SER A 27 15.32 -5.76 17.89
C SER A 27 13.87 -5.24 17.77
N LYS A 28 13.67 -3.94 17.52
CA LYS A 28 12.35 -3.28 17.57
C LYS A 28 11.66 -3.28 16.21
N THR A 29 10.35 -3.44 16.23
CA THR A 29 9.47 -3.17 15.07
C THR A 29 8.95 -1.74 15.15
N VAL A 30 9.00 -1.04 14.02
CA VAL A 30 8.60 0.35 13.87
C VAL A 30 7.59 0.42 12.74
N ILE A 31 6.50 1.16 12.94
CA ILE A 31 5.50 1.41 11.89
C ILE A 31 5.66 2.87 11.46
N ALA A 32 6.10 3.09 10.23
CA ALA A 32 6.25 4.43 9.66
C ALA A 32 5.06 4.75 8.77
N ILE A 33 4.39 5.88 9.01
CA ILE A 33 3.19 6.32 8.29
C ILE A 33 3.56 7.52 7.42
N ASP A 34 3.36 7.44 6.12
CA ASP A 34 3.52 8.55 5.18
C ASP A 34 2.16 9.14 4.80
N PRO A 35 1.78 10.29 5.38
CA PRO A 35 0.48 10.91 5.14
C PRO A 35 0.45 11.83 3.92
N ALA A 36 1.59 11.97 3.21
CA ALA A 36 1.77 12.88 2.08
C ALA A 36 1.70 12.16 0.73
N PHE A 37 1.59 10.83 0.72
CA PHE A 37 1.45 10.09 -0.52
C PHE A 37 0.05 10.21 -1.10
N GLU A 38 0.00 10.49 -2.40
CA GLU A 38 -1.22 10.62 -3.17
C GLU A 38 -1.13 9.69 -4.38
N GLN A 39 -2.21 8.95 -4.62
CA GLN A 39 -2.33 8.22 -5.87
C GLN A 39 -2.61 9.17 -7.04
N TYR A 40 -2.16 8.76 -8.21
CA TYR A 40 -2.38 9.48 -9.45
C TYR A 40 -2.31 8.53 -10.64
N PHE A 41 -2.85 8.99 -11.76
CA PHE A 41 -2.79 8.30 -13.05
C PHE A 41 -2.50 9.33 -14.15
N TYR A 42 -2.16 8.84 -15.34
CA TYR A 42 -1.82 9.67 -16.49
C TYR A 42 -2.91 9.65 -17.54
N VAL A 43 -3.12 10.79 -18.19
CA VAL A 43 -4.04 10.96 -19.32
C VAL A 43 -3.25 11.47 -20.52
N VAL A 44 -3.39 10.80 -21.66
CA VAL A 44 -2.87 11.26 -22.95
C VAL A 44 -4.02 11.85 -23.74
N ALA A 45 -3.82 13.06 -24.26
CA ALA A 45 -4.83 13.83 -24.96
C ALA A 45 -4.27 14.43 -26.25
N ASP A 46 -5.15 14.90 -27.14
CA ASP A 46 -4.78 15.61 -28.37
C ASP A 46 -4.26 17.02 -28.07
N ASN A 47 -4.84 17.68 -27.07
CA ASN A 47 -4.41 18.98 -26.56
C ASN A 47 -4.31 18.92 -25.03
N PRO A 48 -3.13 18.54 -24.47
CA PRO A 48 -2.94 18.34 -23.03
C PRO A 48 -3.36 19.55 -22.19
N GLU A 49 -3.01 20.76 -22.61
CA GLU A 49 -3.33 22.00 -21.87
C GLU A 49 -4.83 22.28 -21.80
N LYS A 50 -5.54 22.17 -22.94
CA LYS A 50 -7.00 22.36 -22.98
C LYS A 50 -7.70 21.27 -22.16
N THR A 51 -7.27 20.01 -22.31
CA THR A 51 -7.87 18.88 -21.60
C THR A 51 -7.60 18.95 -20.10
N ALA A 52 -6.40 19.37 -19.67
CA ALA A 52 -6.10 19.59 -18.25
C ALA A 52 -7.04 20.61 -17.60
N LYS A 53 -7.36 21.70 -18.31
CA LYS A 53 -8.35 22.71 -17.86
C LYS A 53 -9.77 22.17 -17.77
N LEU A 54 -10.14 21.19 -18.61
CA LEU A 54 -11.43 20.52 -18.52
C LEU A 54 -11.47 19.56 -17.32
N ILE A 55 -10.42 18.75 -17.15
CA ILE A 55 -10.29 17.80 -16.05
C ILE A 55 -10.32 18.52 -14.70
N SER A 56 -9.63 19.66 -14.56
CA SER A 56 -9.60 20.41 -13.31
C SER A 56 -10.95 21.01 -12.89
N ARG A 57 -11.92 21.06 -13.81
CA ARG A 57 -13.29 21.52 -13.54
C ARG A 57 -14.27 20.38 -13.27
N ILE A 58 -13.83 19.12 -13.33
CA ILE A 58 -14.67 17.97 -12.98
C ILE A 58 -14.98 18.03 -11.50
N GLU A 59 -16.28 18.07 -11.18
CA GLU A 59 -16.81 17.90 -9.83
C GLU A 59 -18.06 17.03 -9.95
N VAL A 60 -18.10 15.93 -9.21
CA VAL A 60 -19.25 15.02 -9.14
C VAL A 60 -19.66 14.86 -7.69
N VAL A 61 -20.96 14.96 -7.44
CA VAL A 61 -21.54 14.74 -6.11
C VAL A 61 -22.14 13.35 -6.06
N GLU A 62 -21.74 12.54 -5.09
CA GLU A 62 -22.29 11.22 -4.87
C GLU A 62 -22.43 10.91 -3.39
N ARG A 63 -23.63 10.54 -2.94
CA ARG A 63 -23.92 10.23 -1.53
C ARG A 63 -23.36 11.30 -0.58
N GLU A 64 -23.56 12.56 -0.95
CA GLU A 64 -23.10 13.76 -0.22
C GLU A 64 -21.58 14.00 -0.21
N GLU A 65 -20.77 13.11 -0.81
CA GLU A 65 -19.34 13.35 -1.02
C GLU A 65 -19.08 14.04 -2.37
N LYS A 66 -18.25 15.08 -2.35
CA LYS A 66 -17.76 15.77 -3.54
C LYS A 66 -16.48 15.11 -4.03
N ILE A 67 -16.52 14.54 -5.22
CA ILE A 67 -15.38 13.89 -5.88
C ILE A 67 -14.84 14.83 -6.95
N LYS A 68 -13.55 15.18 -6.82
CA LYS A 68 -12.82 16.00 -7.79
C LYS A 68 -11.34 15.64 -7.78
N PRO A 69 -10.60 15.90 -8.87
CA PRO A 69 -9.15 15.79 -8.86
C PRO A 69 -8.53 16.68 -7.78
N LYS A 70 -7.49 16.17 -7.11
CA LYS A 70 -6.70 16.94 -6.14
C LYS A 70 -5.74 17.90 -6.82
N SER A 71 -5.02 17.41 -7.83
CA SER A 71 -4.20 18.22 -8.73
C SER A 71 -4.27 17.70 -10.16
N VAL A 72 -4.05 18.59 -11.12
CA VAL A 72 -4.04 18.30 -12.55
C VAL A 72 -2.89 19.07 -13.16
N GLU A 73 -1.87 18.35 -13.63
CA GLU A 73 -0.60 18.94 -14.07
C GLU A 73 -0.19 18.36 -15.43
N VAL A 74 0.16 19.20 -16.38
CA VAL A 74 0.80 18.74 -17.63
C VAL A 74 2.26 18.43 -17.33
N VAL A 75 2.68 17.21 -17.61
CA VAL A 75 4.03 16.71 -17.34
C VAL A 75 4.57 15.92 -18.53
N GLY A 76 5.86 16.12 -18.82
CA GLY A 76 6.58 15.34 -19.82
C GLY A 76 6.86 13.91 -19.34
N ARG A 77 6.58 12.93 -20.19
CA ARG A 77 6.88 11.51 -19.99
C ARG A 77 7.51 10.91 -21.24
N THR A 78 8.00 9.69 -21.10
CA THR A 78 8.47 8.88 -22.22
C THR A 78 7.50 7.74 -22.45
N PHE A 79 7.06 7.55 -23.69
CA PHE A 79 6.15 6.47 -24.09
C PHE A 79 6.72 5.80 -25.34
N PHE A 80 7.05 4.50 -25.22
CA PHE A 80 7.75 3.74 -26.26
C PHE A 80 9.03 4.40 -26.80
N GLY A 81 9.74 5.17 -25.96
CA GLY A 81 10.98 5.87 -26.31
C GLY A 81 10.78 7.33 -26.75
N ASP A 82 9.56 7.73 -27.10
CA ASP A 82 9.26 9.09 -27.53
C ASP A 82 8.87 9.99 -26.35
N LYS A 83 9.22 11.27 -26.43
CA LYS A 83 8.73 12.28 -25.47
C LYS A 83 7.27 12.59 -25.76
N VAL A 84 6.42 12.48 -24.73
CA VAL A 84 4.98 12.74 -24.81
C VAL A 84 4.57 13.61 -23.62
N ASP A 85 3.81 14.67 -23.91
CA ASP A 85 3.15 15.45 -22.88
C ASP A 85 1.89 14.72 -22.39
N THR A 86 1.82 14.53 -21.08
CA THR A 86 0.75 13.80 -20.40
C THR A 86 0.14 14.68 -19.32
N ILE A 87 -1.08 14.37 -18.90
CA ILE A 87 -1.72 15.05 -17.78
C ILE A 87 -1.68 14.10 -16.59
N LYS A 88 -0.97 14.48 -15.53
CA LYS A 88 -0.97 13.80 -14.23
C LYS A 88 -2.20 14.26 -13.44
N VAL A 89 -3.04 13.30 -13.05
CA VAL A 89 -4.26 13.56 -12.27
C VAL A 89 -4.09 12.90 -10.91
N SER A 90 -3.92 13.71 -9.85
CA SER A 90 -3.76 13.24 -8.47
C SER A 90 -5.11 13.18 -7.75
N LEU A 91 -5.24 12.25 -6.80
CA LEU A 91 -6.49 11.99 -6.08
C LEU A 91 -6.44 12.47 -4.63
N HIS A 92 -7.60 12.77 -4.06
CA HIS A 92 -7.72 12.93 -2.61
C HIS A 92 -7.72 11.57 -1.92
N HIS A 93 -8.40 10.58 -2.51
CA HIS A 93 -8.48 9.23 -1.98
C HIS A 93 -8.48 8.16 -3.10
N PRO A 94 -7.78 7.02 -2.94
CA PRO A 94 -7.77 5.91 -3.91
C PRO A 94 -9.14 5.46 -4.43
N LYS A 95 -10.14 5.34 -3.54
CA LYS A 95 -11.56 5.06 -3.86
C LYS A 95 -12.16 5.91 -5.00
N GLU A 96 -11.66 7.12 -5.21
CA GLU A 96 -12.15 8.04 -6.25
C GLU A 96 -11.67 7.65 -7.66
N MET A 97 -10.63 6.82 -7.76
CA MET A 97 -9.96 6.48 -9.01
C MET A 97 -10.91 5.91 -10.05
N ALA A 98 -11.79 4.99 -9.65
CA ALA A 98 -12.71 4.32 -10.57
C ALA A 98 -13.69 5.30 -11.23
N LYS A 99 -14.14 6.31 -10.50
CA LYS A 99 -15.12 7.29 -10.99
C LYS A 99 -14.44 8.33 -11.86
N LEU A 100 -13.37 8.95 -11.36
CA LEU A 100 -12.66 9.99 -12.11
C LEU A 100 -12.12 9.45 -13.43
N ARG A 101 -11.53 8.25 -13.44
CA ARG A 101 -11.03 7.66 -14.70
C ARG A 101 -12.15 7.38 -15.70
N HIS A 102 -13.35 6.99 -15.26
CA HIS A 102 -14.47 6.71 -16.15
C HIS A 102 -14.97 8.00 -16.83
N ILE A 103 -15.16 9.06 -16.05
CA ILE A 103 -15.59 10.37 -16.55
C ILE A 103 -14.55 10.95 -17.50
N ILE A 104 -13.27 10.93 -17.09
CA ILE A 104 -12.18 11.51 -17.89
C ILE A 104 -12.02 10.78 -19.21
N ARG A 105 -12.21 9.46 -19.25
CA ARG A 105 -12.14 8.66 -20.49
C ARG A 105 -13.21 9.04 -21.52
N GLN A 106 -14.32 9.63 -21.09
CA GLN A 106 -15.40 10.07 -21.98
C GLN A 106 -15.21 11.51 -22.50
N LEU A 107 -14.22 12.24 -22.01
CA LEU A 107 -13.97 13.61 -22.47
C LEU A 107 -13.46 13.63 -23.90
N GLN A 108 -13.99 14.56 -24.70
CA GLN A 108 -13.53 14.77 -26.06
C GLN A 108 -12.03 15.14 -26.08
N GLY A 109 -11.25 14.45 -26.89
CA GLY A 109 -9.82 14.67 -27.05
C GLY A 109 -8.95 13.93 -26.03
N VAL A 110 -9.52 13.13 -25.13
CA VAL A 110 -8.77 12.12 -24.37
C VAL A 110 -8.57 10.89 -25.27
N ARG A 111 -7.31 10.51 -25.48
CA ARG A 111 -6.94 9.32 -26.26
C ARG A 111 -6.89 8.10 -25.37
N GLU A 112 -6.06 8.15 -24.33
CA GLU A 112 -5.82 7.01 -23.43
C GLU A 112 -5.55 7.47 -22.00
N ILE A 113 -5.71 6.52 -21.07
CA ILE A 113 -5.36 6.69 -19.66
C ILE A 113 -4.48 5.53 -19.21
N TYR A 114 -3.48 5.81 -18.37
CA TYR A 114 -2.46 4.85 -17.95
C TYR A 114 -2.24 4.87 -16.44
N GLU A 115 -1.72 3.76 -15.92
CA GLU A 115 -1.30 3.59 -14.53
C GLU A 115 -2.42 3.82 -13.50
N PHE A 116 -3.69 3.64 -13.90
CA PHE A 116 -4.87 3.78 -13.04
C PHE A 116 -5.20 2.52 -12.22
N ASP A 117 -4.42 1.46 -12.37
CA ASP A 117 -4.61 0.13 -11.77
C ASP A 117 -3.41 -0.30 -10.91
N ILE A 118 -2.45 0.60 -10.70
CA ILE A 118 -1.34 0.37 -9.77
C ILE A 118 -1.85 0.53 -8.33
N GLN A 119 -1.75 -0.54 -7.55
CA GLN A 119 -2.13 -0.54 -6.12
C GLN A 119 -1.37 0.56 -5.34
N PRO A 120 -1.99 1.21 -4.33
CA PRO A 120 -1.40 2.36 -3.62
C PRO A 120 0.00 2.06 -3.08
N VAL A 121 0.17 0.91 -2.44
CA VAL A 121 1.44 0.48 -1.85
C VAL A 121 2.52 0.27 -2.92
N ARG A 122 2.17 -0.40 -4.03
CA ARG A 122 3.13 -0.64 -5.12
C ARG A 122 3.57 0.67 -5.76
N ARG A 123 2.63 1.59 -5.99
CA ARG A 123 2.92 2.93 -6.48
C ARG A 123 3.84 3.68 -5.53
N TYR A 124 3.59 3.60 -4.23
CA TYR A 124 4.43 4.21 -3.21
C TYR A 124 5.87 3.69 -3.27
N LEU A 125 6.05 2.37 -3.28
CA LEU A 125 7.39 1.75 -3.34
C LEU A 125 8.14 2.19 -4.61
N ILE A 126 7.48 2.17 -5.77
CA ILE A 126 8.07 2.61 -7.05
C ILE A 126 8.48 4.08 -7.00
N ASP A 127 7.56 4.98 -6.61
CA ASP A 127 7.79 6.42 -6.61
C ASP A 127 8.86 6.86 -5.62
N ARG A 128 9.00 6.13 -4.51
CA ARG A 128 10.02 6.38 -3.49
C ARG A 128 11.32 5.59 -3.73
N GLY A 129 11.39 4.76 -4.76
CA GLY A 129 12.55 3.92 -5.05
C GLY A 129 12.86 2.91 -3.93
N LEU A 130 11.84 2.45 -3.22
CA LEU A 130 11.98 1.49 -2.13
C LEU A 130 11.85 0.07 -2.67
N LEU A 131 12.67 -0.82 -2.13
CA LEU A 131 12.60 -2.25 -2.39
C LEU A 131 12.10 -2.97 -1.13
N PRO A 132 11.18 -3.94 -1.26
CA PRO A 132 10.87 -4.86 -0.17
C PRO A 132 12.15 -5.55 0.30
N MET A 133 12.22 -5.88 1.58
CA MET A 133 13.37 -6.57 2.18
C MET A 133 14.68 -5.80 1.95
N SER A 134 14.66 -4.48 2.13
CA SER A 134 15.84 -3.61 1.97
C SER A 134 15.86 -2.48 2.98
N GLY A 135 17.01 -1.81 3.10
CA GLY A 135 17.20 -0.73 4.05
C GLY A 135 16.50 0.57 3.65
N VAL A 136 15.94 1.23 4.65
CA VAL A 136 15.20 2.48 4.52
C VAL A 136 15.59 3.44 5.63
N GLU A 137 15.83 4.69 5.26
CA GLU A 137 15.96 5.81 6.17
C GLU A 137 14.63 6.57 6.22
N ILE A 138 14.17 6.83 7.43
CA ILE A 138 12.93 7.55 7.72
C ILE A 138 13.19 8.70 8.68
N ASP A 139 12.43 9.77 8.55
CA ASP A 139 12.44 10.91 9.47
C ASP A 139 11.00 11.31 9.83
N GLY A 140 10.71 11.40 11.12
CA GLY A 140 9.35 11.53 11.61
C GLY A 140 9.23 11.69 13.12
N ASP A 141 8.06 12.16 13.56
CA ASP A 141 7.72 12.30 14.98
C ASP A 141 7.15 11.00 15.55
N ILE A 142 7.44 10.75 16.83
CA ILE A 142 6.93 9.57 17.54
C ILE A 142 5.44 9.76 17.82
N GLY A 143 4.61 8.89 17.22
CA GLY A 143 3.20 8.75 17.56
C GLY A 143 3.03 7.92 18.83
N SER A 144 2.01 8.22 19.63
CA SER A 144 1.80 7.68 20.98
C SER A 144 0.90 6.45 21.08
N GLN A 145 0.65 5.70 20.00
CA GLN A 145 -0.34 4.61 19.99
C GLN A 145 0.27 3.23 19.68
N GLY A 146 -0.02 2.21 20.51
CA GLY A 146 0.23 0.79 20.22
C GLY A 146 1.51 0.15 20.80
N SER A 147 1.64 -1.17 20.61
CA SER A 147 2.75 -2.02 21.10
C SER A 147 4.05 -1.90 20.29
N GLY A 148 4.01 -1.21 19.14
CA GLY A 148 5.16 -0.82 18.32
C GLY A 148 5.36 0.69 18.33
N LYS A 149 6.58 1.14 18.02
CA LYS A 149 6.86 2.58 17.90
C LYS A 149 6.29 3.08 16.57
N ILE A 150 5.17 3.80 16.60
CA ILE A 150 4.62 4.47 15.41
C ILE A 150 5.39 5.76 15.15
N LEU A 151 5.72 6.02 13.89
CA LEU A 151 6.37 7.26 13.43
C LEU A 151 5.55 7.88 12.30
N LEU A 152 5.18 9.15 12.46
CA LEU A 152 4.58 9.93 11.38
C LEU A 152 5.68 10.63 10.59
N LEU A 153 5.80 10.32 9.30
CA LEU A 153 6.89 10.85 8.48
C LEU A 153 6.73 12.35 8.19
N LYS A 154 7.82 13.08 8.35
CA LYS A 154 7.95 14.49 7.92
C LYS A 154 8.43 14.60 6.48
N HIS A 155 9.24 13.64 6.07
CA HIS A 155 9.86 13.60 4.76
C HIS A 155 9.70 12.21 4.14
N PRO A 156 9.64 12.12 2.80
CA PRO A 156 9.65 10.84 2.12
C PRO A 156 10.82 9.95 2.57
N PRO A 157 10.59 8.64 2.73
CA PRO A 157 11.65 7.70 3.05
C PRO A 157 12.69 7.64 1.93
N LYS A 158 13.91 7.22 2.28
CA LYS A 158 15.01 7.06 1.33
C LYS A 158 15.58 5.65 1.39
N PRO A 159 15.83 5.00 0.24
CA PRO A 159 16.51 3.71 0.23
C PRO A 159 17.97 3.90 0.67
N ILE A 160 18.43 3.04 1.57
CA ILE A 160 19.82 3.02 2.05
C ILE A 160 20.30 1.58 2.21
N PRO A 161 21.61 1.31 2.10
CA PRO A 161 22.13 0.02 2.52
C PRO A 161 22.04 -0.12 4.05
N VAL A 162 21.52 -1.26 4.51
CA VAL A 162 21.58 -1.71 5.90
C VAL A 162 21.91 -3.20 5.91
N SER A 163 22.44 -3.72 7.02
CA SER A 163 22.62 -5.16 7.19
C SER A 163 21.28 -5.87 7.30
N ASP A 164 21.21 -7.11 6.81
CA ASP A 164 20.05 -7.96 7.02
C ASP A 164 19.78 -8.13 8.52
N PRO A 165 18.52 -7.97 8.96
CA PRO A 165 18.17 -8.12 10.37
C PRO A 165 18.12 -9.60 10.75
N ASP A 166 18.40 -9.88 12.02
CA ASP A 166 18.03 -11.17 12.63
C ASP A 166 16.50 -11.22 12.81
N LEU A 167 15.84 -12.10 12.04
CA LEU A 167 14.40 -12.25 12.03
C LEU A 167 13.97 -13.43 12.90
N ASN A 168 12.88 -13.24 13.65
CA ASN A 168 12.18 -14.35 14.29
C ASN A 168 11.32 -15.02 13.22
N VAL A 169 11.60 -16.29 12.92
CA VAL A 169 10.85 -17.07 11.94
C VAL A 169 10.11 -18.18 12.67
N MET A 170 8.81 -18.28 12.43
CA MET A 170 7.94 -19.32 13.00
C MET A 170 7.20 -20.03 11.86
N SER A 171 7.23 -21.35 11.86
CA SER A 171 6.36 -22.21 11.06
C SER A 171 5.24 -22.74 11.93
N PHE A 172 4.05 -22.90 11.34
CA PHE A 172 2.94 -23.59 11.98
C PHE A 172 2.25 -24.53 10.98
N ASP A 173 1.63 -25.57 11.51
CA ASP A 173 0.80 -26.50 10.74
C ASP A 173 -0.42 -26.92 11.55
N ILE A 174 -1.53 -27.26 10.89
CA ILE A 174 -2.81 -27.56 11.56
C ILE A 174 -3.40 -28.89 11.11
N GLU A 175 -4.03 -29.59 12.05
CA GLU A 175 -4.80 -30.80 11.78
C GLU A 175 -6.28 -30.53 12.09
N VAL A 176 -7.17 -30.92 11.19
CA VAL A 176 -8.60 -30.56 11.23
C VAL A 176 -9.48 -31.79 11.18
N TYR A 177 -10.58 -31.79 11.94
CA TYR A 177 -11.55 -32.89 11.90
C TYR A 177 -12.39 -32.83 10.63
N ASN A 178 -12.10 -33.67 9.64
CA ASN A 178 -12.69 -33.57 8.29
C ASN A 178 -13.42 -34.87 7.84
N PRO A 179 -14.47 -35.30 8.56
CA PRO A 179 -15.10 -36.61 8.34
C PRO A 179 -15.75 -36.78 6.96
N THR A 180 -16.06 -35.67 6.28
CA THR A 180 -16.67 -35.66 4.95
C THR A 180 -15.66 -35.36 3.83
N GLY A 181 -14.36 -35.42 4.11
CA GLY A 181 -13.30 -35.14 3.14
C GLY A 181 -12.74 -33.72 3.28
N SER A 182 -13.21 -32.76 2.49
CA SER A 182 -12.73 -31.38 2.58
C SER A 182 -13.22 -30.73 3.89
N PRO A 183 -12.33 -30.07 4.67
CA PRO A 183 -12.72 -29.38 5.89
C PRO A 183 -13.70 -28.23 5.64
N ARG A 184 -14.65 -28.04 6.56
CA ARG A 184 -15.64 -26.95 6.57
C ARG A 184 -15.37 -26.03 7.76
N PRO A 185 -14.76 -24.85 7.57
CA PRO A 185 -14.32 -23.98 8.69
C PRO A 185 -15.42 -23.65 9.72
N GLU A 186 -16.68 -23.64 9.29
CA GLU A 186 -17.84 -23.35 10.13
C GLU A 186 -18.38 -24.54 10.93
N LYS A 187 -17.91 -25.78 10.68
CA LYS A 187 -18.39 -27.02 11.33
C LYS A 187 -17.27 -27.89 11.89
N ASP A 188 -16.15 -27.93 11.20
CA ASP A 188 -15.08 -28.91 11.37
C ASP A 188 -13.94 -28.26 12.18
N PRO A 189 -13.77 -28.63 13.46
CA PRO A 189 -12.82 -27.95 14.35
C PRO A 189 -11.37 -28.30 14.04
N ILE A 190 -10.48 -27.35 14.32
CA ILE A 190 -9.03 -27.61 14.42
C ILE A 190 -8.80 -28.53 15.62
N LEU A 191 -8.14 -29.66 15.39
CA LEU A 191 -7.78 -30.65 16.40
C LEU A 191 -6.45 -30.30 17.07
N MET A 192 -5.47 -29.90 16.25
CA MET A 192 -4.10 -29.61 16.70
C MET A 192 -3.51 -28.46 15.89
N ILE A 193 -2.65 -27.68 16.53
CA ILE A 193 -1.79 -26.68 15.90
C ILE A 193 -0.36 -26.98 16.34
N SER A 194 0.51 -27.34 15.41
CA SER A 194 1.94 -27.45 15.68
C SER A 194 2.64 -26.13 15.37
N VAL A 195 3.61 -25.74 16.20
CA VAL A 195 4.44 -24.55 16.01
C VAL A 195 5.90 -24.87 16.26
N ALA A 196 6.77 -24.34 15.40
CA ALA A 196 8.21 -24.38 15.58
C ALA A 196 8.85 -23.04 15.18
N ASP A 197 9.88 -22.60 15.89
CA ASP A 197 10.61 -21.37 15.53
C ASP A 197 12.12 -21.59 15.40
N ASN A 198 12.79 -20.59 14.83
CA ASN A 198 14.25 -20.57 14.68
C ASN A 198 15.01 -20.29 16.00
N LYS A 199 14.32 -20.24 17.13
CA LYS A 199 14.87 -20.03 18.49
C LYS A 199 14.69 -21.24 19.41
N GLY A 200 14.17 -22.35 18.87
CA GLY A 200 14.06 -23.63 19.56
C GLY A 200 12.68 -23.92 20.15
N LEU A 201 11.67 -23.07 19.97
CA LEU A 201 10.29 -23.41 20.31
C LEU A 201 9.84 -24.59 19.46
N ARG A 202 9.27 -25.61 20.11
CA ARG A 202 8.59 -26.74 19.47
C ARG A 202 7.41 -27.14 20.33
N LYS A 203 6.18 -26.89 19.88
CA LYS A 203 4.97 -27.19 20.65
C LYS A 203 3.85 -27.69 19.75
N VAL A 204 2.97 -28.50 20.34
CA VAL A 204 1.65 -28.81 19.79
C VAL A 204 0.62 -28.27 20.77
N ILE A 205 -0.32 -27.50 20.24
CA ILE A 205 -1.47 -26.96 20.95
C ILE A 205 -2.66 -27.81 20.55
N THR A 206 -3.32 -28.42 21.53
CA THR A 206 -4.54 -29.20 21.34
C THR A 206 -5.46 -29.05 22.53
N TRP A 207 -6.76 -29.28 22.33
CA TRP A 207 -7.77 -29.21 23.39
C TRP A 207 -7.97 -30.56 24.09
N ARG A 208 -7.34 -31.64 23.63
CA ARG A 208 -7.37 -32.96 24.27
C ARG A 208 -6.14 -33.20 25.14
N ASN A 209 -6.33 -33.84 26.29
CA ASN A 209 -5.23 -34.42 27.04
C ASN A 209 -4.75 -35.67 26.29
N LEU A 210 -3.59 -35.56 25.64
CA LEU A 210 -2.85 -36.69 25.10
C LEU A 210 -2.00 -37.23 26.26
N ALA A 211 -2.53 -38.24 26.97
CA ALA A 211 -1.80 -38.99 27.98
C ALA A 211 -0.82 -39.98 27.32
#